data_AF-A0AAU8TBG3-F1
#
_entry.id   AF-A0AAU8TBG3-F1
#
_cell.length_a   1.000
_cell.length_b   1.000
_cell.length_c   1.000
_cell.angle_alpha   90.00
_cell.angle_beta   90.00
_cell.angle_gamma   90.00
#
_symmetry.space_group_name_H-M   'P 1'
#
loop_
_entity.id
_entity.type
_entity.pdbx_description
1 polymer ?
#
loop_
_entity_poly.entity_id
_entity_poly.type
_entity_poly.pdbx_seq_one_letter_code
_entity_poly.pdbx_strand_id
1 'polypeptide(L)'
;MTCGVAREAELWRVLAKVRGLRVRRKLHALADARRQERRAAAVVQAEVAALARHGEERARVLVFCRHEQRAGGRWYATLRAHDAMTPVLRQRLNDALQAHELARQQAGEALRAWQIEGARHDDAKARGRAALARVASEGREHD
;
A
#
# COMPACT_ATOMS: atom_id res chain seq x y z
N MET A 1 -35.20 -9.36 -35.99
CA MET A 1 -34.13 -9.84 -35.06
C MET A 1 -33.53 -8.73 -34.18
N THR A 2 -34.13 -7.54 -34.14
CA THR A 2 -33.67 -6.33 -33.42
C THR A 2 -33.67 -6.43 -31.88
N CYS A 3 -34.47 -7.34 -31.31
CA CYS A 3 -34.57 -7.52 -29.85
C CYS A 3 -33.26 -8.04 -29.21
N GLY A 4 -32.46 -8.82 -29.95
CA GLY A 4 -31.21 -9.38 -29.45
C GLY A 4 -30.10 -8.33 -29.29
N VAL A 5 -29.89 -7.50 -30.31
CA VAL A 5 -28.79 -6.52 -30.36
C VAL A 5 -29.07 -5.32 -29.44
N ALA A 6 -30.32 -4.88 -29.36
CA ALA A 6 -30.73 -3.85 -28.40
C ALA A 6 -30.54 -4.31 -26.94
N ARG A 7 -30.87 -5.57 -26.64
CA ARG A 7 -30.66 -6.18 -25.31
C ARG A 7 -29.18 -6.35 -24.98
N GLU A 8 -28.35 -6.68 -25.97
CA GLU A 8 -26.89 -6.72 -25.83
C GLU A 8 -26.30 -5.33 -25.50
N ALA A 9 -26.74 -4.29 -26.22
CA ALA A 9 -26.32 -2.92 -25.97
C ALA A 9 -26.69 -2.45 -24.54
N GLU A 10 -27.90 -2.78 -24.09
CA GLU A 10 -28.36 -2.49 -22.73
C GLU A 10 -27.52 -3.23 -21.68
N LEU A 11 -27.22 -4.50 -21.91
CA LEU A 11 -26.35 -5.29 -21.02
C LEU A 11 -24.97 -4.63 -20.86
N TRP A 12 -24.32 -4.26 -21.96
CA TRP A 12 -23.02 -3.61 -21.91
C TRP A 12 -23.07 -2.24 -21.23
N ARG A 13 -24.17 -1.49 -21.39
CA ARG A 13 -24.41 -0.22 -20.70
C ARG A 13 -24.47 -0.42 -19.18
N VAL A 14 -25.25 -1.40 -18.72
CA VAL A 14 -25.35 -1.74 -17.29
C VAL A 14 -24.00 -2.23 -16.74
N LEU A 15 -23.30 -3.11 -17.48
CA LEU A 15 -21.98 -3.59 -17.09
C LEU A 15 -20.97 -2.45 -16.97
N ALA A 16 -20.94 -1.51 -17.91
CA ALA A 16 -20.09 -0.32 -17.83
C ALA A 16 -20.41 0.51 -16.58
N LYS A 17 -21.69 0.73 -16.26
CA LYS A 17 -22.11 1.47 -15.05
C LYS A 17 -21.64 0.78 -13.77
N VAL A 18 -21.85 -0.54 -13.66
CA VAL A 18 -21.43 -1.34 -12.49
C VAL A 18 -19.91 -1.38 -12.35
N ARG A 19 -19.19 -1.61 -13.45
CA ARG A 19 -17.71 -1.57 -13.46
C ARG A 19 -17.19 -0.20 -13.09
N GLY A 20 -17.80 0.89 -13.56
CA GLY A 20 -17.45 2.25 -13.15
C GLY A 20 -17.53 2.48 -11.63
N LEU A 21 -18.55 1.93 -10.95
CA LEU A 21 -18.64 1.96 -9.49
C LEU A 21 -17.52 1.13 -8.84
N ARG A 22 -17.20 -0.05 -9.39
CA ARG A 22 -16.10 -0.90 -8.90
C ARG A 22 -14.74 -0.24 -9.07
N VAL A 23 -14.48 0.44 -10.18
CA VAL A 23 -13.26 1.24 -10.41
C VAL A 23 -13.11 2.28 -9.31
N ARG A 24 -14.17 3.05 -9.01
CA ARG A 24 -14.13 4.05 -7.92
C ARG A 24 -13.83 3.43 -6.57
N ARG A 25 -14.49 2.32 -6.21
CA ARG A 25 -14.23 1.60 -4.95
C ARG A 25 -12.79 1.09 -4.87
N LYS A 26 -12.27 0.52 -5.95
CA LYS A 26 -10.88 0.04 -6.00
C LYS A 26 -9.87 1.18 -5.94
N LEU A 27 -10.17 2.34 -6.52
CA LEU A 27 -9.35 3.55 -6.38
C LEU A 27 -9.27 4.01 -4.91
N HIS A 28 -10.40 3.96 -4.18
CA HIS A 28 -10.39 4.28 -2.76
C HIS A 28 -9.55 3.27 -1.97
N ALA A 29 -9.72 1.97 -2.22
CA ALA A 29 -8.90 0.93 -1.61
C ALA A 29 -7.40 1.10 -1.90
N LEU A 30 -7.03 1.49 -3.12
CA LEU A 30 -5.65 1.83 -3.48
C LEU A 30 -5.14 3.03 -2.69
N ALA A 31 -5.95 4.09 -2.56
CA ALA A 31 -5.58 5.27 -1.78
C ALA A 31 -5.38 4.93 -0.30
N ASP A 32 -6.23 4.06 0.26
CA ASP A 32 -6.08 3.54 1.64
C ASP A 32 -4.81 2.72 1.80
N ALA A 33 -4.55 1.76 0.90
CA ALA A 33 -3.34 0.95 0.95
C ALA A 33 -2.07 1.80 0.84
N ARG A 34 -2.05 2.82 -0.02
CA ARG A 34 -0.92 3.78 -0.12
C ARG A 34 -0.76 4.64 1.13
N ARG A 35 -1.85 5.00 1.81
CA ARG A 35 -1.76 5.68 3.11
C ARG A 35 -1.14 4.77 4.16
N GLN A 36 -1.54 3.50 4.20
CA GLN A 36 -1.00 2.51 5.14
C GLN A 36 0.49 2.23 4.89
N GLU A 37 0.90 2.06 3.63
CA GLU A 37 2.32 1.94 3.23
C GLU A 37 3.14 3.13 3.75
N ARG A 38 2.69 4.37 3.52
CA ARG A 38 3.39 5.57 4.00
C ARG A 38 3.49 5.63 5.53
N ARG A 39 2.43 5.20 6.25
CA ARG A 39 2.46 5.12 7.71
C ARG A 39 3.48 4.08 8.18
N ALA A 40 3.52 2.90 7.56
CA ALA A 40 4.50 1.87 7.89
C ALA A 40 5.94 2.35 7.60
N ALA A 41 6.16 3.04 6.49
CA ALA A 41 7.45 3.65 6.18
C ALA A 41 7.88 4.68 7.25
N ALA A 42 6.95 5.50 7.75
CA ALA A 42 7.22 6.44 8.84
C ALA A 42 7.61 5.72 10.14
N VAL A 43 6.99 4.58 10.45
CA VAL A 43 7.38 3.74 11.60
C VAL A 43 8.81 3.21 11.43
N VAL A 44 9.17 2.71 10.24
CA VAL A 44 10.56 2.29 9.96
C VAL A 44 11.55 3.42 10.24
N GLN A 45 11.26 4.64 9.76
CA GLN A 45 12.13 5.79 10.03
C GLN A 45 12.22 6.13 11.52
N ALA A 46 11.12 6.01 12.27
CA ALA A 46 11.12 6.22 13.72
C ALA A 46 12.00 5.19 14.45
N GLU A 47 11.94 3.92 14.06
CA GLU A 47 12.77 2.85 14.66
C GLU A 47 14.25 2.99 14.30
N VAL A 48 14.57 3.38 13.06
CA VAL A 48 15.95 3.73 12.66
C VAL A 48 16.48 4.90 13.50
N ALA A 49 15.69 5.94 13.69
CA ALA A 49 16.06 7.07 14.53
C ALA A 49 16.22 6.67 16.01
N ALA A 50 15.41 5.74 16.51
CA ALA A 50 15.55 5.20 17.87
C ALA A 50 16.88 4.45 18.05
N LEU A 51 17.26 3.62 17.08
CA LEU A 51 18.57 2.95 17.07
C LEU A 51 19.74 3.93 17.00
N ALA A 52 19.62 5.01 16.21
CA ALA A 52 20.64 6.06 16.14
C ALA A 52 20.81 6.76 17.50
N ARG A 53 19.71 7.20 18.12
CA ARG A 53 19.72 7.82 19.46
C ARG A 53 20.32 6.89 20.52
N HIS A 54 19.97 5.60 20.48
CA HIS A 54 20.55 4.58 21.33
C HIS A 54 22.08 4.48 21.14
N GLY A 55 22.55 4.51 19.89
CA GLY A 55 23.99 4.54 19.59
C GLY A 55 24.72 5.75 20.16
N GLU A 56 24.13 6.94 20.06
CA GLU A 56 24.66 8.18 20.63
C GLU A 56 24.72 8.13 22.17
N GLU A 57 23.65 7.64 22.80
CA GLU A 57 23.58 7.50 24.26
C GLU A 57 24.61 6.48 24.77
N ARG A 58 24.77 5.35 24.06
CA ARG A 58 25.85 4.38 24.33
C ARG A 58 27.22 5.03 24.31
N ALA A 59 27.50 5.84 23.28
CA ALA A 59 28.79 6.52 23.14
C ALA A 59 29.05 7.47 24.30
N ARG A 60 28.03 8.19 24.79
CA ARG A 60 28.14 9.04 25.99
C ARG A 60 28.47 8.21 27.23
N VAL A 61 27.76 7.11 27.48
CA VAL A 61 28.03 6.21 28.62
C VAL A 61 29.47 5.68 28.55
N LEU A 62 29.96 5.29 27.36
CA LEU A 62 31.33 4.83 27.17
C LEU A 62 32.38 5.89 27.52
N VAL A 63 32.13 7.17 27.22
CA VAL A 63 33.01 8.27 27.62
C VAL A 63 33.11 8.35 29.14
N PHE A 64 31.98 8.28 29.87
CA PHE A 64 31.99 8.27 31.34
C PHE A 64 32.70 7.04 31.93
N CYS A 65 32.49 5.85 31.36
CA CYS A 65 33.21 4.63 31.76
C CYS A 65 34.75 4.81 31.69
N ARG A 66 35.25 5.57 30.71
CA ARG A 66 36.69 5.81 30.52
C ARG A 66 37.26 6.84 31.48
N HIS A 67 36.47 7.85 31.87
CA HIS A 67 36.96 8.97 32.69
C HIS A 67 36.80 8.75 34.21
N GLU A 68 35.81 7.98 34.68
CA GLU A 68 35.54 7.79 36.11
C GLU A 68 35.89 6.39 36.63
N GLN A 69 37.19 6.10 36.79
CA GLN A 69 37.65 4.79 37.28
C GLN A 69 37.10 4.42 38.68
N ARG A 70 36.90 5.41 39.57
CA ARG A 70 36.38 5.18 40.93
C ARG A 70 34.90 4.75 40.97
N ALA A 71 34.13 5.04 39.91
CA ALA A 71 32.73 4.63 39.76
C ALA A 71 32.54 3.53 38.71
N GLY A 72 33.64 2.93 38.21
CA GLY A 72 33.65 2.04 37.04
C GLY A 72 32.62 0.92 37.09
N GLY A 73 32.44 0.26 38.24
CA GLY A 73 31.46 -0.82 38.39
C GLY A 73 30.01 -0.40 38.10
N ARG A 74 29.61 0.82 38.50
CA ARG A 74 28.26 1.36 38.22
C ARG A 74 28.12 1.71 36.74
N TRP A 75 29.13 2.34 36.15
CA TRP A 75 29.11 2.70 34.73
C TRP A 75 29.11 1.48 33.80
N TYR A 76 29.85 0.42 34.12
CA TYR A 76 29.80 -0.84 33.39
C TYR A 76 28.45 -1.56 33.55
N ALA A 77 27.80 -1.48 34.72
CA ALA A 77 26.45 -1.99 34.89
C ALA A 77 25.44 -1.23 34.00
N THR A 78 25.54 0.10 33.95
CA THR A 78 24.73 0.94 33.05
C THR A 78 24.97 0.60 31.59
N LEU A 79 26.24 0.44 31.17
CA LEU A 79 26.57 0.05 29.79
C LEU A 79 25.99 -1.32 29.42
N ARG A 80 26.05 -2.31 30.33
CA ARG A 80 25.44 -3.63 30.10
C ARG A 80 23.91 -3.55 29.99
N ALA A 81 23.26 -2.76 30.84
CA ALA A 81 21.83 -2.53 30.77
C ALA A 81 21.43 -1.86 29.44
N HIS A 82 22.22 -0.89 28.99
CA HIS A 82 22.04 -0.24 27.69
C HIS A 82 22.23 -1.24 26.53
N ASP A 83 23.29 -2.05 26.57
CA ASP A 83 23.57 -3.04 25.52
C ASP A 83 22.48 -4.10 25.43
N ALA A 84 21.88 -4.49 26.56
CA ALA A 84 20.74 -5.42 26.63
C ALA A 84 19.48 -4.92 25.91
N MET A 85 19.34 -3.60 25.67
CA MET A 85 18.23 -3.04 24.90
C MET A 85 18.43 -3.12 23.38
N THR A 86 19.66 -3.31 22.92
CA THR A 86 19.99 -3.33 21.49
C THR A 86 19.24 -4.42 20.70
N PRO A 87 19.13 -5.67 21.20
CA PRO A 87 18.36 -6.71 20.51
C PRO A 87 16.88 -6.36 20.38
N VAL A 88 16.28 -5.73 21.42
CA VAL A 88 14.88 -5.30 21.40
C VAL A 88 14.64 -4.24 20.34
N LEU A 89 15.53 -3.24 20.24
CA LEU A 89 15.42 -2.19 19.21
C LEU A 89 15.63 -2.74 17.80
N ARG A 90 16.56 -3.68 17.62
CA ARG A 90 16.74 -4.38 16.34
C ARG A 90 15.52 -5.22 15.96
N GLN A 91 14.90 -5.88 16.92
CA GLN A 91 13.68 -6.63 16.68
C GLN A 91 12.54 -5.71 16.23
N ARG A 92 12.32 -4.58 16.92
CA ARG A 92 11.31 -3.59 16.52
C ARG A 92 11.53 -3.04 15.12
N LEU A 93 12.79 -2.75 14.76
CA LEU A 93 13.13 -2.34 13.40
C LEU A 93 12.80 -3.43 12.38
N ASN A 94 13.15 -4.69 12.66
CA ASN A 94 12.83 -5.81 11.78
C ASN A 94 11.32 -5.99 11.61
N ASP A 95 10.55 -5.90 12.69
CA ASP A 95 9.08 -5.98 12.66
C ASP A 95 8.49 -4.84 11.82
N ALA A 96 9.00 -3.61 11.98
CA ALA A 96 8.59 -2.46 11.19
C ALA A 96 8.92 -2.62 9.70
N LEU A 97 10.09 -3.19 9.37
CA LEU A 97 10.49 -3.48 7.99
C LEU A 97 9.57 -4.52 7.35
N GLN A 98 9.25 -5.60 8.07
CA GLN A 98 8.31 -6.63 7.61
C GLN A 98 6.90 -6.05 7.39
N ALA A 99 6.42 -5.24 8.33
CA ALA A 99 5.12 -4.57 8.19
C ALA A 99 5.08 -3.61 7.00
N HIS A 100 6.17 -2.86 6.76
CA HIS A 100 6.28 -1.98 5.60
C HIS A 100 6.30 -2.75 4.28
N GLU A 101 7.03 -3.86 4.20
CA GLU A 101 7.04 -4.71 3.01
C GLU A 101 5.66 -5.32 2.72
N LEU A 102 4.95 -5.80 3.75
CA LEU A 102 3.58 -6.27 3.61
C LEU A 102 2.65 -5.18 3.09
N ALA A 103 2.72 -3.97 3.66
CA ALA A 103 1.91 -2.83 3.21
C ALA A 103 2.22 -2.42 1.77
N ARG A 104 3.49 -2.49 1.36
CA ARG A 104 3.92 -2.24 -0.03
C ARG A 104 3.36 -3.28 -0.98
N GLN A 105 3.36 -4.55 -0.62
CA GLN A 105 2.75 -5.64 -1.40
C GLN A 105 1.25 -5.42 -1.57
N GLN A 106 0.53 -5.12 -0.48
CA GLN A 106 -0.90 -4.81 -0.50
C GLN A 106 -1.23 -3.59 -1.39
N ALA A 107 -0.42 -2.54 -1.33
CA ALA A 107 -0.57 -1.38 -2.21
C ALA A 107 -0.34 -1.73 -3.70
N GLY A 108 0.61 -2.63 -3.97
CA GLY A 108 0.84 -3.19 -5.30
C GLY A 108 -0.34 -4.02 -5.81
N GLU A 109 -0.93 -4.85 -4.95
CA GLU A 109 -2.14 -5.63 -5.27
C GLU A 109 -3.34 -4.74 -5.54
N ALA A 110 -3.57 -3.74 -4.69
CA ALA A 110 -4.65 -2.76 -4.89
C ALA A 110 -4.49 -2.00 -6.20
N LEU A 111 -3.25 -1.65 -6.59
CA LEU A 111 -2.95 -1.00 -7.86
C LEU A 111 -3.30 -1.90 -9.04
N ARG A 112 -2.82 -3.15 -9.04
CA ARG A 112 -3.14 -4.13 -10.08
C ARG A 112 -4.64 -4.36 -10.19
N ALA A 113 -5.32 -4.51 -9.06
CA ALA A 113 -6.76 -4.70 -9.02
C ALA A 113 -7.53 -3.52 -9.62
N TRP A 114 -7.12 -2.29 -9.33
CA TRP A 114 -7.69 -1.08 -9.93
C TRP A 114 -7.44 -1.00 -11.43
N GLN A 115 -6.22 -1.29 -11.89
CA GLN A 115 -5.86 -1.31 -13.32
C GLN A 115 -6.68 -2.35 -14.10
N ILE A 116 -6.79 -3.57 -13.58
CA ILE A 116 -7.58 -4.66 -14.20
C ILE A 116 -9.05 -4.24 -14.32
N GLU A 117 -9.63 -3.65 -13.27
CA GLU A 117 -11.02 -3.21 -13.33
C GLU A 117 -11.20 -2.00 -14.26
N GLY A 118 -10.21 -1.11 -14.35
CA GLY A 118 -10.17 -0.02 -15.32
C GLY A 118 -10.22 -0.53 -16.76
N ALA A 119 -9.33 -1.46 -17.11
CA ALA A 119 -9.32 -2.10 -18.43
C ALA A 119 -10.65 -2.80 -18.75
N ARG A 120 -11.22 -3.52 -17.77
CA ARG A 120 -12.55 -4.14 -17.89
C ARG A 120 -13.65 -3.10 -18.12
N HIS A 121 -13.61 -1.97 -17.42
CA HIS A 121 -14.60 -0.91 -17.59
C HIS A 121 -14.52 -0.29 -19.00
N ASP A 122 -13.30 -0.07 -19.50
CA ASP A 122 -13.08 0.49 -20.83
C ASP A 122 -13.50 -0.48 -21.95
N ASP A 123 -13.22 -1.78 -21.78
CA ASP A 123 -13.72 -2.84 -22.67
C ASP A 123 -15.26 -2.88 -22.71
N ALA A 124 -15.91 -2.83 -21.53
CA ALA A 124 -17.38 -2.82 -21.47
C ALA A 124 -17.98 -1.59 -22.18
N LYS A 125 -17.34 -0.42 -22.05
CA LYS A 125 -17.74 0.79 -22.80
C LYS A 125 -17.54 0.62 -24.30
N ALA A 126 -16.41 0.06 -24.73
CA ALA A 126 -16.12 -0.16 -26.15
C ALA A 126 -17.14 -1.11 -26.78
N ARG A 127 -17.44 -2.23 -26.12
CA ARG A 127 -18.45 -3.20 -26.55
C ARG A 127 -19.86 -2.61 -26.57
N GLY A 128 -20.21 -1.80 -25.58
CA GLY A 128 -21.47 -1.07 -25.56
C GLY A 128 -21.62 -0.12 -26.75
N ARG A 129 -20.58 0.66 -27.08
CA ARG A 129 -20.59 1.53 -28.26
C ARG A 129 -20.72 0.73 -29.56
N ALA A 130 -20.00 -0.38 -29.67
CA ALA A 130 -20.08 -1.24 -30.85
C ALA A 130 -21.48 -1.85 -31.02
N ALA A 131 -22.11 -2.31 -29.93
CA ALA A 131 -23.47 -2.83 -29.96
C ALA A 131 -24.49 -1.75 -30.36
N LEU A 132 -24.37 -0.53 -29.82
CA LEU A 132 -25.23 0.60 -30.22
C LEU A 132 -25.06 0.97 -31.69
N ALA A 133 -23.83 0.95 -32.21
CA ALA A 133 -23.58 1.20 -33.64
C ALA A 133 -24.28 0.16 -34.54
N ARG A 134 -24.30 -1.12 -34.13
CA ARG A 134 -25.03 -2.18 -34.84
C ARG A 134 -26.55 -1.99 -34.80
N VAL A 135 -27.11 -1.60 -33.66
CA VAL A 135 -28.55 -1.26 -33.56
C VAL A 135 -28.90 -0.13 -34.53
N ALA A 136 -28.04 0.90 -34.61
CA ALA A 136 -28.25 2.04 -35.51
C ALA A 136 -28.05 1.72 -37.00
N SER A 137 -27.28 0.69 -37.36
CA SER A 137 -27.21 0.21 -38.76
C SER A 137 -28.42 -0.64 -39.12
N GLU A 138 -28.85 -1.55 -38.23
CA GLU A 138 -30.04 -2.39 -38.49
C GLU A 138 -31.33 -1.57 -38.64
N GLY A 139 -31.47 -0.49 -37.87
CA GLY A 139 -32.60 0.44 -38.00
C GLY A 139 -32.62 1.22 -39.32
N ARG A 140 -31.46 1.47 -39.93
CA ARG A 140 -31.34 2.16 -41.23
C ARG A 140 -31.56 1.26 -42.44
N GLU A 141 -31.49 -0.06 -42.26
CA GLU A 141 -31.78 -1.03 -43.33
C GLU A 141 -33.26 -1.40 -43.43
N HIS A 142 -34.08 -0.99 -42.45
CA HIS A 142 -35.52 -1.29 -42.37
C HIS A 142 -36.41 -0.05 -42.57
N ASP A 143 -35.82 1.13 -42.80
CA ASP A 143 -36.46 2.38 -43.21
C ASP A 143 -36.30 2.59 -44.72
#